data_AF-A0A7C3MLL2-F1
#
_entry.id   AF-A0A7C3MLL2-F1
#
_cell.length_a   1.000
_cell.length_b   1.000
_cell.length_c   1.000
_cell.angle_alpha   90.00
_cell.angle_beta   90.00
_cell.angle_gamma   90.00
#
_symmetry.space_group_name_H-M   'P 1'
#
loop_
_entity.id
_entity.type
_entity.pdbx_description
1 polymer ?
#
loop_
_entity_poly.entity_id
_entity_poly.type
_entity_poly.pdbx_seq_one_letter_code
_entity_poly.pdbx_strand_id
1 'polypeptide(L)'
;MNEALKKFQDLLKGLFQFESSDLDFGIYRILNYKREQIREFIEDKIPDIVEKAFEKHKEKSLESINKELERLKAEIAKNFGDNAFTPTYDLKDQFRETPLGRKYIEVNAQKEVFDKIEEIKHQVFNDLYNFFSRYYEEGDFVPQYRYSIKGHKYAIPYNGEEVKLYWANSEQYYTKTGLLFRDYTFKAGSYKVIFRITTAREELASNKATKERFFVLDDENPIEIKENEVIVRFQYRELTEKEVRDYDVEGGSNTAKQKKINQKSFEFVKTHLEKGNYLELIKYLVNEEKNEKPYLLYQLNRFTAKNTRDYFIHKNLKRFLSGQLDYFIKAEVLDIETLSEEKYLDKHITRAKTVKEIGEAII
;
A
#
# COMPACT_ATOMS: atom_id res chain seq x y z
N MET A 1 -1.07 10.35 17.40
CA MET A 1 -1.12 9.24 16.43
C MET A 1 0.13 9.36 15.56
N ASN A 2 0.96 8.32 15.50
CA ASN A 2 2.25 8.34 14.82
C ASN A 2 2.05 8.56 13.29
N GLU A 3 2.65 9.60 12.71
CA GLU A 3 2.47 9.96 11.30
C GLU A 3 2.91 8.83 10.35
N ALA A 4 3.98 8.11 10.70
CA ALA A 4 4.48 6.98 9.91
C ALA A 4 3.49 5.81 9.90
N LEU A 5 2.84 5.53 11.03
CA LEU A 5 1.80 4.50 11.11
C LEU A 5 0.64 4.84 10.17
N LYS A 6 0.15 6.09 10.19
CA LYS A 6 -0.96 6.51 9.33
C LYS A 6 -0.58 6.39 7.85
N LYS A 7 0.61 6.87 7.45
CA LYS A 7 1.12 6.72 6.07
C LYS A 7 1.20 5.25 5.65
N PHE A 8 1.64 4.38 6.55
CA PHE A 8 1.71 2.94 6.28
C PHE A 8 0.33 2.31 6.14
N GLN A 9 -0.62 2.64 7.02
CA GLN A 9 -2.02 2.19 6.92
C GLN A 9 -2.68 2.65 5.62
N ASP A 10 -2.45 3.89 5.20
CA ASP A 10 -2.97 4.42 3.94
C ASP A 10 -2.38 3.67 2.73
N LEU A 11 -1.09 3.34 2.75
CA LEU A 11 -0.47 2.48 1.74
C LEU A 11 -1.13 1.10 1.68
N LEU A 12 -1.39 0.48 2.83
CA LEU A 12 -2.04 -0.84 2.89
C LEU A 12 -3.49 -0.78 2.41
N LYS A 13 -4.24 0.27 2.74
CA LYS A 13 -5.58 0.50 2.18
C LYS A 13 -5.53 0.61 0.66
N GLY A 14 -4.50 1.27 0.13
CA GLY A 14 -4.19 1.29 -1.30
C GLY A 14 -3.90 -0.10 -1.86
N LEU A 15 -3.03 -0.88 -1.21
CA LEU A 15 -2.62 -2.25 -1.60
C LEU A 15 -3.81 -3.22 -1.66
N PHE A 16 -4.68 -3.16 -0.66
CA PHE A 16 -5.92 -3.94 -0.62
C PHE A 16 -7.09 -3.30 -1.38
N GLN A 17 -6.80 -2.27 -2.19
CA GLN A 17 -7.73 -1.69 -3.16
C GLN A 17 -9.04 -1.19 -2.53
N PHE A 18 -8.95 -0.56 -1.35
CA PHE A 18 -10.12 -0.03 -0.63
C PHE A 18 -10.90 0.98 -1.47
N GLU A 19 -10.22 1.79 -2.28
CA GLU A 19 -10.83 2.75 -3.19
C GLU A 19 -11.61 2.12 -4.35
N SER A 20 -11.34 0.84 -4.64
CA SER A 20 -12.02 0.05 -5.68
C SER A 20 -13.23 -0.69 -5.11
N SER A 21 -13.84 -0.19 -4.03
CA SER A 21 -15.07 -0.75 -3.44
C SER A 21 -16.19 -0.91 -4.46
N ASP A 22 -16.24 -0.02 -5.45
CA ASP A 22 -17.24 -0.04 -6.49
C ASP A 22 -17.17 -1.30 -7.37
N LEU A 23 -16.03 -2.01 -7.36
CA LEU A 23 -15.81 -3.18 -8.20
C LEU A 23 -16.30 -4.45 -7.51
N ASP A 24 -17.33 -5.07 -8.08
CA ASP A 24 -17.86 -6.35 -7.61
C ASP A 24 -17.73 -7.43 -8.70
N PHE A 25 -16.50 -7.78 -9.04
CA PHE A 25 -16.17 -8.88 -9.95
C PHE A 25 -14.76 -9.41 -9.65
N GLY A 26 -14.50 -10.67 -10.04
CA GLY A 26 -13.18 -11.29 -9.85
C GLY A 26 -12.69 -11.21 -8.40
N ILE A 27 -11.41 -10.84 -8.23
CA ILE A 27 -10.77 -10.69 -6.92
C ILE A 27 -11.41 -9.59 -6.06
N TYR A 28 -11.96 -8.53 -6.67
CA TYR A 28 -12.58 -7.42 -5.93
C TYR A 28 -13.80 -7.86 -5.12
N ARG A 29 -14.53 -8.89 -5.57
CA ARG A 29 -15.64 -9.46 -4.79
C ARG A 29 -15.13 -10.06 -3.47
N ILE A 30 -13.99 -10.75 -3.52
CA ILE A 30 -13.36 -11.35 -2.34
C ILE A 30 -12.85 -10.25 -1.40
N LEU A 31 -12.18 -9.24 -1.94
CA LEU A 31 -11.69 -8.09 -1.18
C LEU A 31 -12.84 -7.32 -0.51
N ASN A 32 -13.95 -7.11 -1.21
CA ASN A 32 -15.13 -6.47 -0.66
C ASN A 32 -15.81 -7.30 0.42
N TYR A 33 -15.92 -8.62 0.23
CA TYR A 33 -16.47 -9.53 1.24
C TYR A 33 -15.64 -9.53 2.53
N LYS A 34 -14.31 -9.48 2.42
CA LYS A 34 -13.39 -9.45 3.56
C LYS A 34 -13.01 -8.05 4.02
N ARG A 35 -13.62 -7.00 3.48
CA ARG A 35 -13.20 -5.61 3.68
C ARG A 35 -13.05 -5.24 5.15
N GLU A 36 -14.04 -5.62 5.95
CA GLU A 36 -14.04 -5.31 7.38
C GLU A 36 -12.92 -6.02 8.13
N GLN A 37 -12.68 -7.31 7.82
CA GLN A 37 -11.57 -8.07 8.39
C GLN A 37 -10.21 -7.47 8.01
N ILE A 38 -10.08 -6.97 6.78
CA ILE A 38 -8.86 -6.29 6.31
C ILE A 38 -8.73 -4.92 6.99
N ARG A 39 -9.83 -4.20 7.19
CA ARG A 39 -9.86 -2.91 7.89
C ARG A 39 -9.39 -3.07 9.34
N GLU A 40 -9.99 -3.98 10.09
CA GLU A 40 -9.57 -4.33 11.46
C GLU A 40 -8.11 -4.80 11.51
N PHE A 41 -7.66 -5.56 10.50
CA PHE A 41 -6.26 -5.97 10.42
C PHE A 41 -5.32 -4.77 10.28
N ILE A 42 -5.62 -3.82 9.40
CA ILE A 42 -4.79 -2.63 9.15
C ILE A 42 -4.85 -1.64 10.31
N GLU A 43 -6.05 -1.39 10.84
CA GLU A 43 -6.30 -0.33 11.82
C GLU A 43 -5.93 -0.75 13.24
N ASP A 44 -6.23 -1.99 13.62
CA ASP A 44 -6.09 -2.46 15.00
C ASP A 44 -4.97 -3.50 15.15
N LYS A 45 -4.96 -4.55 14.32
CA LYS A 45 -4.02 -5.67 14.52
C LYS A 45 -2.58 -5.32 14.19
N ILE A 46 -2.32 -4.52 13.15
CA ILE A 46 -0.95 -4.13 12.81
C ILE A 46 -0.28 -3.36 13.95
N PRO A 47 -0.89 -2.28 14.51
CA PRO A 47 -0.36 -1.63 15.69
C PRO A 47 -0.12 -2.60 16.85
N ASP A 48 -1.07 -3.50 17.13
CA ASP A 48 -0.93 -4.49 18.21
C ASP A 48 0.22 -5.47 17.99
N ILE A 49 0.42 -5.95 16.75
CA ILE A 49 1.53 -6.84 16.39
C ILE A 49 2.86 -6.11 16.59
N VAL A 50 2.93 -4.84 16.18
CA VAL A 50 4.10 -3.99 16.36
C VAL A 50 4.43 -3.87 17.84
N GLU A 51 3.46 -3.46 18.67
CA GLU A 51 3.63 -3.31 20.12
C GLU A 51 4.09 -4.62 20.77
N LYS A 52 3.42 -5.74 20.49
CA LYS A 52 3.77 -7.04 21.06
C LYS A 52 5.14 -7.53 20.63
N ALA A 53 5.50 -7.37 19.35
CA ALA A 53 6.82 -7.73 18.84
C ALA A 53 7.90 -6.89 19.54
N PHE A 54 7.65 -5.60 19.74
CA PHE A 54 8.57 -4.72 20.47
C PHE A 54 8.70 -5.09 21.95
N GLU A 55 7.61 -5.31 22.68
CA GLU A 55 7.64 -5.72 24.08
C GLU A 55 8.44 -7.02 24.26
N LYS A 56 8.12 -8.04 23.45
CA LYS A 56 8.80 -9.33 23.45
C LYS A 56 10.30 -9.21 23.20
N HIS A 57 10.71 -8.38 22.24
CA HIS A 57 12.13 -8.18 21.94
C HIS A 57 12.84 -7.31 22.97
N LYS A 58 12.17 -6.28 23.50
CA LYS A 58 12.66 -5.44 24.59
C LYS A 58 12.95 -6.26 25.83
N GLU A 59 12.01 -7.09 26.28
CA GLU A 59 12.21 -7.95 27.45
C GLU A 59 13.42 -8.86 27.28
N LYS A 60 13.55 -9.50 26.12
CA LYS A 60 14.66 -10.40 25.82
C LYS A 60 16.02 -9.69 25.78
N SER A 61 16.08 -8.50 25.18
CA SER A 61 17.30 -7.69 25.15
C SER A 61 17.65 -7.13 26.53
N LEU A 62 16.67 -6.63 27.29
CA LEU A 62 16.88 -6.18 28.67
C LEU A 62 17.35 -7.32 29.57
N GLU A 63 16.82 -8.53 29.42
CA GLU A 63 17.27 -9.70 30.16
C GLU A 63 18.74 -10.04 29.83
N SER A 64 19.12 -9.98 28.56
CA SER A 64 20.51 -10.19 28.11
C SER A 64 21.45 -9.13 28.69
N ILE A 65 21.08 -7.85 28.57
CA ILE A 65 21.86 -6.70 29.07
C ILE A 65 21.99 -6.78 30.60
N ASN A 66 20.90 -7.05 31.33
CA ASN A 66 20.96 -7.19 32.78
C ASN A 66 21.85 -8.36 33.20
N LYS A 67 21.80 -9.51 32.51
CA LYS A 67 22.72 -10.64 32.78
C LYS A 67 24.18 -10.28 32.53
N GLU A 68 24.47 -9.52 31.47
CA GLU A 68 25.83 -9.06 31.18
C GLU A 68 26.30 -8.03 32.21
N LEU A 69 25.45 -7.10 32.62
CA LEU A 69 25.75 -6.16 33.71
C LEU A 69 26.03 -6.88 35.03
N GLU A 70 25.23 -7.88 35.41
CA GLU A 70 25.48 -8.65 36.64
C GLU A 70 26.80 -9.44 36.58
N ARG A 71 27.15 -10.00 35.42
CA ARG A 71 28.48 -10.62 35.21
C ARG A 71 29.61 -9.61 35.34
N LEU A 72 29.49 -8.46 34.69
CA LEU A 72 30.49 -7.39 34.78
C LEU A 72 30.63 -6.86 36.21
N LYS A 73 29.51 -6.71 36.94
CA LYS A 73 29.54 -6.36 38.37
C LYS A 73 30.29 -7.39 39.19
N ALA A 74 30.03 -8.67 38.99
CA ALA A 74 30.73 -9.75 39.69
C ALA A 74 32.24 -9.77 39.35
N GLU A 75 32.61 -9.53 38.09
CA GLU A 75 34.01 -9.43 37.67
C GLU A 75 34.70 -8.18 38.25
N ILE A 76 34.02 -7.04 38.28
CA ILE A 76 34.52 -5.80 38.88
C ILE A 76 34.70 -5.98 40.39
N ALA A 77 33.73 -6.56 41.09
CA ALA A 77 33.83 -6.87 42.52
C ALA A 77 34.98 -7.84 42.82
N LYS A 78 35.20 -8.85 41.95
CA LYS A 78 36.29 -9.81 42.10
C LYS A 78 37.68 -9.20 41.86
N ASN A 79 37.82 -8.28 40.91
CA ASN A 79 39.11 -7.68 40.55
C ASN A 79 39.46 -6.42 41.37
N PHE A 80 38.45 -5.63 41.76
CA PHE A 80 38.64 -4.32 42.41
C PHE A 80 38.02 -4.24 43.83
N GLY A 81 37.32 -5.28 44.28
CA GLY A 81 36.63 -5.33 45.57
C GLY A 81 35.26 -4.63 45.55
N ASP A 82 34.41 -4.91 46.54
CA ASP A 82 33.04 -4.34 46.65
C ASP A 82 33.01 -2.80 46.75
N ASN A 83 34.17 -2.17 46.98
CA ASN A 83 34.36 -0.73 47.03
C ASN A 83 34.34 -0.03 45.66
N ALA A 84 34.21 -0.77 44.55
CA ALA A 84 34.19 -0.19 43.19
C ALA A 84 32.87 0.54 42.84
N PHE A 85 31.79 0.26 43.56
CA PHE A 85 30.46 0.84 43.31
C PHE A 85 30.07 1.86 44.40
N THR A 86 29.27 2.86 44.03
CA THR A 86 28.62 3.78 44.97
C THR A 86 27.36 3.13 45.57
N PRO A 87 26.80 3.68 46.67
CA PRO A 87 25.52 3.23 47.22
C PRO A 87 24.34 3.34 46.24
N THR A 88 24.49 4.09 45.15
CA THR A 88 23.52 4.22 44.05
C THR A 88 23.72 3.20 42.92
N TYR A 89 24.63 2.22 43.09
CA TYR A 89 25.03 1.23 42.09
C TYR A 89 25.74 1.80 40.84
N ASP A 90 26.30 3.01 40.95
CA ASP A 90 27.12 3.60 39.90
C ASP A 90 28.60 3.28 40.10
N LEU A 91 29.34 3.11 39.00
CA LEU A 91 30.78 2.87 39.06
C LEU A 91 31.51 4.15 39.52
N LYS A 92 32.33 4.06 40.58
CA LYS A 92 33.13 5.20 41.08
C LYS A 92 34.08 5.71 39.99
N ASP A 93 34.30 7.03 39.94
CA ASP A 93 35.10 7.69 38.89
C ASP A 93 36.51 7.10 38.70
N GLN A 94 37.11 6.60 39.79
CA GLN A 94 38.44 5.98 39.79
C GLN A 94 38.52 4.71 38.92
N PHE A 95 37.41 4.02 38.67
CA PHE A 95 37.37 2.77 37.92
C PHE A 95 36.76 2.93 36.52
N ARG A 96 36.23 4.11 36.17
CA ARG A 96 35.58 4.37 34.87
C ARG A 96 36.52 4.24 33.68
N GLU A 97 37.79 4.58 33.85
CA GLU A 97 38.82 4.49 32.81
C GLU A 97 39.42 3.09 32.64
N THR A 98 39.06 2.13 33.50
CA THR A 98 39.52 0.74 33.37
C THR A 98 38.81 0.02 32.22
N PRO A 99 39.42 -1.01 31.60
CA PRO A 99 38.77 -1.78 30.54
C PRO A 99 37.39 -2.35 30.94
N LEU A 100 37.27 -2.81 32.19
CA LEU A 100 36.01 -3.33 32.74
C LEU A 100 35.00 -2.21 33.05
N GLY A 101 35.47 -1.07 33.54
CA GLY A 101 34.63 0.10 33.80
C GLY A 101 34.05 0.73 32.54
N ARG A 102 34.85 0.86 31.48
CA ARG A 102 34.38 1.32 30.16
C ARG A 102 33.32 0.39 29.59
N LYS A 103 33.55 -0.93 29.67
CA LYS A 103 32.58 -1.94 29.23
C LYS A 103 31.28 -1.88 30.03
N TYR A 104 31.35 -1.67 31.35
CA TYR A 104 30.17 -1.48 32.19
C TYR A 104 29.36 -0.24 31.81
N ILE A 105 30.02 0.90 31.58
CA ILE A 105 29.37 2.14 31.14
C ILE A 105 28.72 1.96 29.77
N GLU A 106 29.39 1.29 28.85
CA GLU A 106 28.87 1.04 27.51
C GLU A 106 27.61 0.18 27.53
N VAL A 107 27.64 -0.95 28.25
CA VAL A 107 26.48 -1.85 28.41
C VAL A 107 25.35 -1.16 29.21
N ASN A 108 25.68 -0.31 30.20
CA ASN A 108 24.66 0.46 30.91
C ASN A 108 24.02 1.54 30.01
N ALA A 109 24.80 2.17 29.13
CA ALA A 109 24.30 3.11 28.15
C ALA A 109 23.39 2.43 27.11
N GLN A 110 23.60 1.15 26.80
CA GLN A 110 22.67 0.37 25.94
C GLN A 110 21.28 0.26 26.56
N LYS A 111 21.17 0.27 27.90
CA LYS A 111 19.87 0.26 28.60
C LYS A 111 19.08 1.55 28.36
N GLU A 112 19.74 2.71 28.34
CA GLU A 112 19.12 4.02 28.06
C GLU A 112 18.66 4.17 26.60
N VAL A 113 19.24 3.41 25.66
CA VAL A 113 18.79 3.38 24.25
C VAL A 113 17.36 2.87 24.13
N PHE A 114 16.94 1.97 25.04
CA PHE A 114 15.58 1.45 25.06
C PHE A 114 14.53 2.45 25.54
N ASP A 115 14.91 3.65 25.99
CA ASP A 115 13.93 4.73 26.23
C ASP A 115 13.49 5.42 24.94
N LYS A 116 14.15 5.14 23.79
CA LYS A 116 13.79 5.62 22.45
C LYS A 116 12.92 4.64 21.65
N ILE A 117 12.02 3.91 22.31
CA ILE A 117 11.11 2.92 21.68
C ILE A 117 10.30 3.51 20.52
N GLU A 118 9.81 4.73 20.68
CA GLU A 118 9.00 5.39 19.65
C GLU A 118 9.80 5.67 18.36
N GLU A 119 11.11 5.89 18.46
CA GLU A 119 11.98 6.07 17.29
C GLU A 119 12.10 4.75 16.49
N ILE A 120 12.21 3.61 17.19
CA ILE A 120 12.33 2.30 16.53
C ILE A 120 11.01 1.92 15.86
N LYS A 121 9.86 2.14 16.52
CA LYS A 121 8.53 1.94 15.94
C LYS A 121 8.36 2.75 14.66
N HIS A 122 8.73 4.03 14.71
CA HIS A 122 8.70 4.91 13.55
C HIS A 122 9.57 4.39 12.39
N GLN A 123 10.78 3.89 12.69
CA GLN A 123 11.64 3.27 11.68
C GLN A 123 11.01 2.01 11.06
N VAL A 124 10.42 1.13 11.86
CA VAL A 124 9.74 -0.09 11.36
C VAL A 124 8.61 0.27 10.39
N PHE A 125 7.76 1.24 10.72
CA PHE A 125 6.68 1.66 9.81
C PHE A 125 7.22 2.23 8.49
N ASN A 126 8.30 3.02 8.55
CA ASN A 126 8.95 3.55 7.36
C ASN A 126 9.58 2.44 6.50
N ASP A 127 10.21 1.44 7.12
CA ASP A 127 10.79 0.31 6.40
C ASP A 127 9.73 -0.50 5.67
N LEU A 128 8.64 -0.84 6.35
CA LEU A 128 7.52 -1.57 5.75
C LEU A 128 6.89 -0.75 4.63
N TYR A 129 6.68 0.56 4.84
CA TYR A 129 6.21 1.46 3.79
C TYR A 129 7.14 1.44 2.58
N ASN A 130 8.45 1.60 2.79
CA ASN A 130 9.46 1.62 1.74
C ASN A 130 9.53 0.29 0.98
N PHE A 131 9.35 -0.82 1.68
CA PHE A 131 9.27 -2.16 1.09
C PHE A 131 8.03 -2.30 0.20
N PHE A 132 6.82 -2.16 0.74
CA PHE A 132 5.60 -2.40 -0.03
C PHE A 132 5.40 -1.40 -1.17
N SER A 133 5.71 -0.12 -0.96
CA SER A 133 5.58 0.91 -2.00
C SER A 133 6.57 0.75 -3.17
N ARG A 134 7.62 -0.06 -2.99
CA ARG A 134 8.57 -0.42 -4.06
C ARG A 134 8.03 -1.47 -5.01
N TYR A 135 7.13 -2.32 -4.54
CA TYR A 135 6.61 -3.44 -5.32
C TYR A 135 5.15 -3.30 -5.68
N TYR A 136 4.48 -2.19 -5.32
CA TYR A 136 3.06 -1.98 -5.57
C TYR A 136 2.81 -0.69 -6.35
N GLU A 137 2.05 -0.80 -7.45
CA GLU A 137 1.54 0.34 -8.20
C GLU A 137 0.16 0.01 -8.81
N GLU A 138 -0.84 0.84 -8.52
CA GLU A 138 -2.20 0.78 -9.09
C GLU A 138 -2.93 -0.59 -9.08
N GLY A 139 -2.50 -1.54 -8.25
CA GLY A 139 -3.08 -2.89 -8.17
C GLY A 139 -2.16 -4.00 -8.67
N ASP A 140 -1.06 -3.63 -9.31
CA ASP A 140 -0.06 -4.55 -9.82
C ASP A 140 1.14 -4.64 -8.88
N PHE A 141 1.72 -5.83 -8.83
CA PHE A 141 2.93 -6.10 -8.05
C PHE A 141 4.17 -6.18 -8.94
N VAL A 142 4.77 -5.04 -9.26
CA VAL A 142 5.93 -4.93 -10.16
C VAL A 142 7.06 -4.19 -9.44
N PRO A 143 8.34 -4.63 -9.57
CA PRO A 143 9.47 -3.88 -9.03
C PRO A 143 9.54 -2.47 -9.66
N GLN A 144 9.47 -1.44 -8.82
CA GLN A 144 9.61 -0.05 -9.24
C GLN A 144 11.08 0.37 -9.21
N TYR A 145 11.62 0.74 -10.37
CA TYR A 145 12.97 1.32 -10.48
C TYR A 145 12.96 2.79 -10.04
N ARG A 146 12.83 3.05 -8.74
CA ARG A 146 13.00 4.42 -8.22
C ARG A 146 14.50 4.71 -8.10
N TYR A 147 15.00 5.64 -8.92
CA TYR A 147 16.37 6.15 -8.87
C TYR A 147 16.77 6.47 -7.42
N SER A 148 17.94 5.99 -7.00
CA SER A 148 18.46 6.22 -5.66
C SER A 148 19.97 6.17 -5.65
N ILE A 149 20.56 6.93 -4.75
CA ILE A 149 22.01 7.06 -4.56
C ILE A 149 22.58 5.82 -3.85
N LYS A 150 21.77 5.07 -3.10
CA LYS A 150 22.15 3.80 -2.43
C LYS A 150 21.79 2.58 -3.32
N GLY A 151 22.75 2.09 -4.10
CA GLY A 151 22.85 0.70 -4.60
C GLY A 151 21.67 0.05 -5.36
N HIS A 152 21.77 -1.28 -5.55
CA HIS A 152 20.72 -2.12 -6.13
C HIS A 152 19.56 -2.32 -5.15
N LYS A 153 18.31 -2.08 -5.59
CA LYS A 153 17.12 -2.04 -4.71
C LYS A 153 16.23 -3.28 -4.70
N TYR A 154 16.49 -4.27 -5.53
CA TYR A 154 15.72 -5.50 -5.48
C TYR A 154 16.58 -6.67 -5.95
N ALA A 155 16.29 -7.85 -5.42
CA ALA A 155 17.03 -9.04 -5.77
C ALA A 155 16.45 -9.68 -7.03
N ILE A 156 17.29 -9.94 -8.03
CA ILE A 156 16.97 -10.89 -9.08
C ILE A 156 17.41 -12.26 -8.57
N PRO A 157 16.51 -13.25 -8.41
CA PRO A 157 16.89 -14.58 -7.96
C PRO A 157 17.87 -15.15 -8.98
N TYR A 158 19.06 -15.57 -8.55
CA TYR A 158 20.14 -16.05 -9.42
C TYR A 158 20.81 -17.24 -8.75
N ASN A 159 20.95 -18.34 -9.49
CA ASN A 159 21.45 -19.62 -9.01
C ASN A 159 22.82 -19.97 -9.60
N GLY A 160 23.54 -18.99 -10.18
CA GLY A 160 24.82 -19.23 -10.84
C GLY A 160 24.71 -19.53 -12.34
N GLU A 161 23.60 -19.17 -12.99
CA GLU A 161 23.46 -19.31 -14.44
C GLU A 161 24.46 -18.40 -15.18
N GLU A 162 25.20 -18.86 -16.20
CA GLU A 162 26.17 -17.99 -16.89
C GLU A 162 25.55 -16.70 -17.45
N VAL A 163 24.29 -16.76 -17.89
CA VAL A 163 23.49 -15.60 -18.32
C VAL A 163 22.08 -15.72 -17.76
N LYS A 164 21.55 -14.63 -17.21
CA LYS A 164 20.15 -14.51 -16.79
C LYS A 164 19.52 -13.25 -17.36
N LEU A 165 18.55 -13.43 -18.24
CA LEU A 165 17.67 -12.36 -18.70
C LEU A 165 16.46 -12.28 -17.78
N TYR A 166 16.20 -11.10 -17.21
CA TYR A 166 15.10 -10.88 -16.28
C TYR A 166 14.38 -9.57 -16.62
N TRP A 167 13.07 -9.66 -16.82
CA TRP A 167 12.20 -8.53 -17.10
C TRP A 167 11.41 -8.16 -15.84
N ALA A 168 10.99 -6.90 -15.72
CA ALA A 168 10.24 -6.43 -14.54
C ALA A 168 8.94 -7.22 -14.28
N ASN A 169 8.28 -7.66 -15.36
CA ASN A 169 7.06 -8.47 -15.36
C ASN A 169 7.33 -9.99 -15.47
N SER A 170 8.57 -10.43 -15.24
CA SER A 170 8.89 -11.85 -15.17
C SER A 170 8.02 -12.52 -14.11
N GLU A 171 7.56 -13.75 -14.39
CA GLU A 171 6.65 -14.51 -13.52
C GLU A 171 5.24 -13.90 -13.32
N GLN A 172 4.80 -13.00 -14.21
CA GLN A 172 3.46 -12.43 -14.20
C GLN A 172 2.66 -12.80 -15.45
N TYR A 173 1.36 -12.98 -15.28
CA TYR A 173 0.41 -13.09 -16.38
C TYR A 173 -0.21 -11.73 -16.65
N TYR A 174 -0.13 -11.26 -17.89
CA TYR A 174 -0.88 -10.10 -18.33
C TYR A 174 -2.29 -10.55 -18.75
N THR A 175 -3.31 -9.92 -18.18
CA THR A 175 -4.68 -10.02 -18.68
C THR A 175 -5.22 -8.63 -18.97
N LYS A 176 -5.52 -8.42 -20.25
CA LYS A 176 -6.22 -7.24 -20.72
C LYS A 176 -7.71 -7.43 -20.48
N THR A 177 -8.38 -6.46 -19.85
CA THR A 177 -9.84 -6.54 -19.73
C THR A 177 -10.49 -6.19 -21.07
N GLY A 178 -10.63 -7.19 -21.94
CA GLY A 178 -11.17 -7.07 -23.30
C GLY A 178 -12.70 -7.12 -23.38
N LEU A 179 -13.41 -6.39 -22.52
CA LEU A 179 -14.88 -6.24 -22.62
C LEU A 179 -15.30 -4.89 -23.19
N LEU A 180 -14.34 -4.12 -23.75
CA LEU A 180 -14.65 -2.91 -24.47
C LEU A 180 -15.81 -3.20 -25.43
N PHE A 181 -16.86 -2.40 -25.32
CA PHE A 181 -18.00 -2.36 -26.24
C PHE A 181 -19.18 -3.32 -25.98
N ARG A 182 -19.21 -4.07 -24.88
CA ARG A 182 -20.47 -4.71 -24.43
C ARG A 182 -21.32 -3.75 -23.59
N ASP A 183 -22.62 -3.74 -23.87
CA ASP A 183 -23.61 -3.01 -23.08
C ASP A 183 -23.53 -3.44 -21.60
N TYR A 184 -23.41 -2.45 -20.71
CA TYR A 184 -23.41 -2.65 -19.27
C TYR A 184 -24.82 -2.41 -18.73
N THR A 185 -25.49 -3.46 -18.30
CA THR A 185 -26.89 -3.40 -17.86
C THR A 185 -27.01 -3.63 -16.35
N PHE A 186 -27.82 -2.82 -15.69
CA PHE A 186 -28.21 -3.00 -14.28
C PHE A 186 -29.67 -2.56 -14.05
N LYS A 187 -30.24 -2.95 -12.92
CA LYS A 187 -31.60 -2.56 -12.52
C LYS A 187 -31.57 -1.44 -11.50
N ALA A 188 -32.52 -0.52 -11.60
CA ALA A 188 -32.80 0.55 -10.65
C ALA A 188 -34.32 0.63 -10.45
N GLY A 189 -34.82 0.02 -9.36
CA GLY A 189 -36.26 -0.19 -9.19
C GLY A 189 -36.87 -1.03 -10.31
N SER A 190 -37.90 -0.48 -10.97
CA SER A 190 -38.57 -1.06 -12.14
C SER A 190 -37.81 -0.86 -13.46
N TYR A 191 -36.79 0.02 -13.48
CA TYR A 191 -36.08 0.40 -14.69
C TYR A 191 -34.87 -0.50 -14.97
N LYS A 192 -34.67 -0.77 -16.25
CA LYS A 192 -33.45 -1.35 -16.81
C LYS A 192 -32.57 -0.22 -17.33
N VAL A 193 -31.40 -0.04 -16.73
CA VAL A 193 -30.44 0.98 -17.14
C VAL A 193 -29.32 0.33 -17.92
N ILE A 194 -28.99 0.90 -19.07
CA ILE A 194 -27.99 0.39 -20.01
C ILE A 194 -26.97 1.50 -20.26
N PHE A 195 -25.70 1.22 -20.00
CA PHE A 195 -24.60 2.02 -20.51
C PHE A 195 -24.11 1.41 -21.81
N ARG A 196 -24.20 2.21 -22.89
CA ARG A 196 -23.85 1.80 -24.25
C ARG A 196 -22.72 2.67 -24.78
N ILE A 197 -21.80 2.07 -25.53
CA ILE A 197 -20.73 2.80 -26.20
C ILE A 197 -21.14 3.02 -27.66
N THR A 198 -21.28 4.27 -28.09
CA THR A 198 -21.73 4.65 -29.45
C THR A 198 -20.59 4.71 -30.45
N THR A 199 -19.44 5.24 -30.01
CA THR A 199 -18.30 5.47 -30.89
C THR A 199 -17.04 4.95 -30.22
N ALA A 200 -16.47 3.92 -30.84
CA ALA A 200 -15.12 3.45 -30.58
C ALA A 200 -14.29 3.75 -31.82
N ARG A 201 -13.31 4.66 -31.72
CA ARG A 201 -12.25 4.69 -32.74
C ARG A 201 -11.39 3.46 -32.51
N GLU A 202 -11.75 2.30 -33.07
CA GLU A 202 -10.93 1.10 -32.94
C GLU A 202 -9.52 1.34 -33.49
N GLU A 203 -8.50 1.00 -32.70
CA GLU A 203 -7.17 0.76 -33.25
C GLU A 203 -7.15 -0.67 -33.78
N LEU A 204 -7.39 -0.78 -35.09
CA LEU A 204 -6.83 -1.85 -35.90
C LEU A 204 -5.30 -1.66 -35.94
N ALA A 205 -4.58 -1.98 -34.86
CA ALA A 205 -3.18 -2.43 -34.84
C ALA A 205 -2.57 -2.32 -33.44
N SER A 206 -1.69 -3.28 -33.14
CA SER A 206 -0.84 -3.43 -31.95
C SER A 206 0.21 -2.31 -31.74
N ASN A 207 -0.02 -1.09 -32.21
CA ASN A 207 0.90 0.03 -32.01
C ASN A 207 0.35 0.98 -30.94
N LYS A 208 1.01 0.97 -29.78
CA LYS A 208 0.84 1.88 -28.63
C LYS A 208 0.08 3.16 -28.98
N ALA A 209 -1.17 3.27 -28.53
CA ALA A 209 -1.88 4.54 -28.47
C ALA A 209 -0.98 5.58 -27.79
N THR A 210 -0.54 6.59 -28.54
CA THR A 210 0.34 7.65 -28.04
C THR A 210 -0.40 8.62 -27.11
N LYS A 211 -1.73 8.48 -26.98
CA LYS A 211 -2.60 9.35 -26.17
C LYS A 211 -3.69 8.54 -25.46
N GLU A 212 -3.95 8.94 -24.22
CA GLU A 212 -4.88 8.30 -23.29
C GLU A 212 -6.33 8.55 -23.69
N ARG A 213 -7.20 7.55 -23.51
CA ARG A 213 -8.63 7.62 -23.88
C ARG A 213 -9.51 7.40 -22.66
N PHE A 214 -10.65 8.07 -22.64
CA PHE A 214 -11.57 8.10 -21.52
C PHE A 214 -13.01 7.84 -22.00
N PHE A 215 -13.84 7.35 -21.09
CA PHE A 215 -15.28 7.27 -21.29
C PHE A 215 -15.90 8.64 -21.00
N VAL A 216 -16.45 9.27 -22.04
CA VAL A 216 -17.12 10.57 -21.99
C VAL A 216 -18.56 10.38 -22.44
N LEU A 217 -19.51 11.14 -21.88
CA LEU A 217 -20.90 11.11 -22.36
C LEU A 217 -20.97 11.50 -23.84
N ASP A 218 -21.91 10.91 -24.56
CA ASP A 218 -22.12 11.21 -25.97
C ASP A 218 -22.56 12.67 -26.18
N ASP A 219 -21.94 13.36 -27.15
CA ASP A 219 -22.16 14.78 -27.39
C ASP A 219 -23.56 15.07 -27.99
N GLU A 220 -24.14 14.13 -28.74
CA GLU A 220 -25.41 14.32 -29.44
C GLU A 220 -26.60 13.80 -28.64
N ASN A 221 -26.53 12.55 -28.18
CA ASN A 221 -27.64 11.86 -27.52
C ASN A 221 -27.18 11.16 -26.23
N PRO A 222 -26.75 11.90 -25.19
CA PRO A 222 -26.14 11.31 -23.99
C PRO A 222 -27.09 10.41 -23.20
N ILE A 223 -28.40 10.72 -23.19
CA ILE A 223 -29.40 10.01 -22.40
C ILE A 223 -30.66 9.84 -23.24
N GLU A 224 -31.24 8.64 -23.22
CA GLU A 224 -32.54 8.33 -23.79
C GLU A 224 -33.34 7.52 -22.77
N ILE A 225 -34.58 7.96 -22.50
CA ILE A 225 -35.48 7.31 -21.56
C ILE A 225 -36.71 6.85 -22.34
N LYS A 226 -37.01 5.55 -22.29
CA LYS A 226 -38.17 4.92 -22.95
C LYS A 226 -38.87 4.01 -21.96
N GLU A 227 -40.13 4.29 -21.64
CA GLU A 227 -40.95 3.48 -20.72
C GLU A 227 -40.17 3.07 -19.44
N ASN A 228 -39.65 1.84 -19.39
CA ASN A 228 -38.88 1.27 -18.28
C ASN A 228 -37.39 1.01 -18.62
N GLU A 229 -36.86 1.63 -19.68
CA GLU A 229 -35.47 1.51 -20.11
C GLU A 229 -34.79 2.88 -20.17
N VAL A 230 -33.60 2.99 -19.57
CA VAL A 230 -32.75 4.19 -19.61
C VAL A 230 -31.44 3.82 -20.29
N ILE A 231 -31.14 4.47 -21.40
CA ILE A 231 -29.89 4.29 -22.14
C ILE A 231 -29.01 5.51 -21.92
N VAL A 232 -27.85 5.32 -21.30
CA VAL A 232 -26.81 6.34 -21.20
C VAL A 232 -25.70 6.00 -22.18
N ARG A 233 -25.40 6.92 -23.09
CA ARG A 233 -24.45 6.70 -24.20
C ARG A 233 -23.10 7.32 -23.88
N PHE A 234 -22.05 6.58 -24.18
CA PHE A 234 -20.67 6.98 -23.98
C PHE A 234 -19.85 6.86 -25.26
N GLN A 235 -18.87 7.74 -25.41
CA GLN A 235 -17.80 7.64 -26.39
C GLN A 235 -16.50 7.25 -25.68
N TYR A 236 -15.69 6.43 -26.35
CA TYR A 236 -14.34 6.09 -25.85
C TYR A 236 -13.29 6.79 -26.72
N ARG A 237 -12.87 7.99 -26.28
CA ARG A 237 -12.04 8.91 -27.07
C ARG A 237 -11.04 9.71 -26.21
N GLU A 238 -10.13 10.40 -26.89
CA GLU A 238 -9.26 11.40 -26.27
C GLU A 238 -10.09 12.61 -25.81
N LEU A 239 -9.62 13.27 -24.75
CA LEU A 239 -10.20 14.53 -24.28
C LEU A 239 -9.70 15.70 -25.13
N THR A 240 -10.59 16.63 -25.41
CA THR A 240 -10.24 17.94 -25.97
C THR A 240 -9.63 18.83 -24.89
N GLU A 241 -8.86 19.85 -25.28
CA GLU A 241 -8.26 20.80 -24.31
C GLU A 241 -9.30 21.50 -23.43
N LYS A 242 -10.51 21.71 -23.96
CA LYS A 242 -11.62 22.29 -23.20
C LYS A 242 -12.10 21.31 -22.13
N GLU A 243 -12.30 20.04 -22.48
CA GLU A 243 -12.72 19.00 -21.53
C GLU A 243 -11.67 18.75 -20.45
N VAL A 244 -10.38 18.85 -20.78
CA VAL A 244 -9.30 18.73 -19.77
C VAL A 244 -9.45 19.78 -18.67
N ARG A 245 -9.82 21.02 -19.04
CA ARG A 245 -10.09 22.11 -18.09
C ARG A 245 -11.44 21.93 -17.39
N ASP A 246 -12.50 21.60 -18.12
CA ASP A 246 -13.86 21.47 -17.57
C ASP A 246 -13.98 20.32 -16.55
N TYR A 247 -13.20 19.25 -16.76
CA TYR A 247 -13.10 18.11 -15.85
C TYR A 247 -12.00 18.24 -14.79
N ASP A 248 -11.15 19.27 -14.88
CA ASP A 248 -10.02 19.49 -13.98
C ASP A 248 -9.06 18.27 -13.96
N VAL A 249 -8.60 17.83 -15.12
CA VAL A 249 -7.79 16.59 -15.30
C VAL A 249 -6.39 16.84 -15.88
N GLU A 250 -5.80 18.01 -15.60
CA GLU A 250 -4.45 18.40 -16.08
C GLU A 250 -3.32 17.50 -15.55
N GLY A 251 -3.53 16.79 -14.44
CA GLY A 251 -2.57 15.85 -13.85
C GLY A 251 -3.21 14.70 -13.08
N GLY A 252 -2.39 13.78 -12.58
CA GLY A 252 -2.81 12.57 -11.86
C GLY A 252 -2.93 11.34 -12.77
N SER A 253 -3.21 10.17 -12.16
CA SER A 253 -3.29 8.92 -12.92
C SER A 253 -4.59 8.80 -13.73
N ASN A 254 -4.59 7.93 -14.73
CA ASN A 254 -5.74 7.71 -15.61
C ASN A 254 -7.01 7.29 -14.86
N THR A 255 -6.83 6.52 -13.80
CA THR A 255 -7.92 6.15 -12.90
C THR A 255 -8.52 7.37 -12.20
N ALA A 256 -7.66 8.28 -11.70
CA ALA A 256 -8.12 9.51 -11.04
C ALA A 256 -8.84 10.45 -12.02
N LYS A 257 -8.30 10.61 -13.23
CA LYS A 257 -8.93 11.41 -14.30
C LYS A 257 -10.32 10.85 -14.65
N GLN A 258 -10.45 9.54 -14.87
CA GLN A 258 -11.75 8.92 -15.19
C GLN A 258 -12.76 9.06 -14.04
N LYS A 259 -12.34 8.98 -12.77
CA LYS A 259 -13.23 9.23 -11.62
C LYS A 259 -13.83 10.66 -11.66
N LYS A 260 -13.03 11.68 -11.99
CA LYS A 260 -13.54 13.06 -12.15
C LYS A 260 -14.54 13.19 -13.30
N ILE A 261 -14.26 12.54 -14.43
CA ILE A 261 -15.17 12.51 -15.60
C ILE A 261 -16.49 11.81 -15.24
N ASN A 262 -16.43 10.72 -14.47
CA ASN A 262 -17.61 10.00 -14.00
C ASN A 262 -18.46 10.88 -13.06
N GLN A 263 -17.83 11.65 -12.18
CA GLN A 263 -18.55 12.61 -11.33
C GLN A 263 -19.31 13.64 -12.17
N LYS A 264 -18.66 14.21 -13.19
CA LYS A 264 -19.28 15.18 -14.09
C LYS A 264 -20.42 14.56 -14.92
N SER A 265 -20.23 13.31 -15.34
CA SER A 265 -21.27 12.53 -16.02
C SER A 265 -22.47 12.27 -15.11
N PHE A 266 -22.22 11.94 -13.83
CA PHE A 266 -23.26 11.78 -12.82
C PHE A 266 -24.05 13.08 -12.62
N GLU A 267 -23.38 14.22 -12.42
CA GLU A 267 -24.07 15.52 -12.26
C GLU A 267 -24.91 15.89 -13.48
N PHE A 268 -24.41 15.60 -14.70
CA PHE A 268 -25.16 15.79 -15.93
C PHE A 268 -26.44 14.95 -15.96
N VAL A 269 -26.32 13.64 -15.69
CA VAL A 269 -27.46 12.72 -15.68
C VAL A 269 -28.46 13.10 -14.60
N LYS A 270 -28.00 13.43 -13.39
CA LYS A 270 -28.82 13.93 -12.30
C LYS A 270 -29.62 15.16 -12.71
N THR A 271 -28.96 16.17 -13.27
CA THR A 271 -29.61 17.41 -13.74
C THR A 271 -30.65 17.12 -14.82
N HIS A 272 -30.35 16.19 -15.74
CA HIS A 272 -31.30 15.79 -16.79
C HIS A 272 -32.55 15.12 -16.20
N LEU A 273 -32.36 14.22 -15.22
CA LEU A 273 -33.48 13.55 -14.54
C LEU A 273 -34.35 14.53 -13.74
N GLU A 274 -33.73 15.50 -13.06
CA GLU A 274 -34.40 16.56 -12.30
C GLU A 274 -35.24 17.46 -13.23
N LYS A 275 -34.68 17.92 -14.35
CA LYS A 275 -35.40 18.73 -15.34
C LYS A 275 -36.56 18.00 -16.00
N GLY A 276 -36.39 16.69 -16.24
CA GLY A 276 -37.45 15.83 -16.78
C GLY A 276 -38.47 15.35 -15.75
N ASN A 277 -38.30 15.70 -14.46
CA ASN A 277 -39.14 15.30 -13.35
C ASN A 277 -39.33 13.77 -13.21
N TYR A 278 -38.27 13.00 -13.50
CA TYR A 278 -38.29 11.53 -13.39
C TYR A 278 -38.08 11.06 -11.95
N LEU A 279 -39.07 11.29 -11.08
CA LEU A 279 -38.98 11.10 -9.63
C LEU A 279 -38.51 9.70 -9.19
N GLU A 280 -38.99 8.65 -9.87
CA GLU A 280 -38.62 7.27 -9.54
C GLU A 280 -37.14 6.99 -9.88
N LEU A 281 -36.66 7.48 -11.03
CA LEU A 281 -35.24 7.37 -11.40
C LEU A 281 -34.35 8.18 -10.45
N ILE A 282 -34.76 9.38 -10.04
CA ILE A 282 -34.02 10.17 -9.05
C ILE A 282 -33.89 9.39 -7.74
N LYS A 283 -34.99 8.79 -7.27
CA LYS A 283 -34.98 7.96 -6.05
C LYS A 283 -33.94 6.83 -6.16
N TYR A 284 -33.98 6.01 -7.21
CA TYR A 284 -33.14 4.81 -7.30
C TYR A 284 -31.71 5.06 -7.82
N LEU A 285 -31.48 6.09 -8.64
CA LEU A 285 -30.17 6.36 -9.24
C LEU A 285 -29.37 7.42 -8.50
N VAL A 286 -30.03 8.40 -7.88
CA VAL A 286 -29.39 9.56 -7.25
C VAL A 286 -29.42 9.44 -5.72
N ASN A 287 -30.57 9.10 -5.14
CA ASN A 287 -30.75 9.13 -3.69
C ASN A 287 -30.37 7.81 -3.00
N GLU A 288 -30.55 6.67 -3.68
CA GLU A 288 -30.06 5.40 -3.14
C GLU A 288 -28.54 5.34 -3.19
N GLU A 289 -27.94 4.93 -2.07
CA GLU A 289 -26.51 4.81 -1.93
C GLU A 289 -26.06 3.34 -1.93
N LYS A 290 -24.90 3.12 -2.53
CA LYS A 290 -24.17 1.85 -2.45
C LYS A 290 -22.69 2.14 -2.27
N ASN A 291 -22.10 1.59 -1.21
CA ASN A 291 -20.72 1.89 -0.79
C ASN A 291 -20.47 3.40 -0.63
N GLU A 292 -21.35 4.09 0.12
CA GLU A 292 -21.23 5.53 0.45
C GLU A 292 -21.24 6.45 -0.78
N LYS A 293 -21.80 5.98 -1.90
CA LYS A 293 -21.93 6.75 -3.14
C LYS A 293 -23.32 6.59 -3.73
N PRO A 294 -23.84 7.61 -4.43
CA PRO A 294 -25.03 7.48 -5.25
C PRO A 294 -24.94 6.27 -6.19
N TYR A 295 -26.02 5.50 -6.30
CA TYR A 295 -26.02 4.24 -7.03
C TYR A 295 -25.60 4.40 -8.49
N LEU A 296 -26.00 5.48 -9.17
CA LEU A 296 -25.55 5.77 -10.53
C LEU A 296 -24.02 5.99 -10.61
N LEU A 297 -23.46 6.77 -9.68
CA LEU A 297 -22.02 7.02 -9.65
C LEU A 297 -21.22 5.73 -9.39
N TYR A 298 -21.70 4.89 -8.48
CA TYR A 298 -21.16 3.56 -8.23
C TYR A 298 -21.12 2.73 -9.53
N GLN A 299 -22.21 2.70 -10.28
CA GLN A 299 -22.28 1.94 -11.54
C GLN A 299 -21.39 2.55 -12.64
N LEU A 300 -21.29 3.89 -12.73
CA LEU A 300 -20.39 4.57 -13.67
C LEU A 300 -18.94 4.16 -13.42
N ASN A 301 -18.48 4.25 -12.16
CA ASN A 301 -17.13 3.85 -11.79
C ASN A 301 -16.85 2.37 -12.11
N ARG A 302 -17.83 1.51 -11.82
CA ARG A 302 -17.72 0.08 -12.13
C ARG A 302 -17.66 -0.19 -13.63
N PHE A 303 -18.48 0.49 -14.42
CA PHE A 303 -18.50 0.38 -15.88
C PHE A 303 -17.16 0.80 -16.49
N THR A 304 -16.64 1.97 -16.13
CA THR A 304 -15.40 2.47 -16.73
C THR A 304 -14.19 1.64 -16.31
N ALA A 305 -14.07 1.31 -15.00
CA ALA A 305 -12.95 0.52 -14.49
C ALA A 305 -12.89 -0.90 -15.04
N LYS A 306 -14.05 -1.52 -15.30
CA LYS A 306 -14.12 -2.85 -15.92
C LYS A 306 -13.58 -2.84 -17.36
N ASN A 307 -13.53 -1.69 -18.02
CA ASN A 307 -13.14 -1.61 -19.43
C ASN A 307 -11.77 -0.94 -19.65
N THR A 308 -11.12 -0.42 -18.62
CA THR A 308 -9.82 0.28 -18.74
C THR A 308 -8.68 -0.31 -17.93
N ARG A 309 -8.93 -1.33 -17.08
CA ARG A 309 -7.87 -1.93 -16.27
C ARG A 309 -7.19 -3.09 -16.99
N ASP A 310 -5.87 -2.98 -17.07
CA ASP A 310 -4.99 -4.11 -17.31
C ASP A 310 -4.60 -4.71 -15.96
N TYR A 311 -4.38 -6.03 -15.91
CA TYR A 311 -3.94 -6.68 -14.68
C TYR A 311 -2.68 -7.51 -14.94
N PHE A 312 -1.70 -7.35 -14.06
CA PHE A 312 -0.55 -8.24 -13.94
C PHE A 312 -0.72 -9.15 -12.74
N ILE A 313 -1.02 -10.41 -13.02
CA ILE A 313 -1.26 -11.43 -11.98
C ILE A 313 0.03 -12.21 -11.77
N HIS A 314 0.66 -12.03 -10.62
CA HIS A 314 1.87 -12.76 -10.28
C HIS A 314 1.56 -14.25 -10.07
N LYS A 315 2.37 -15.14 -10.68
CA LYS A 315 2.26 -16.61 -10.55
C LYS A 315 2.27 -17.08 -9.09
N ASN A 316 3.25 -16.58 -8.32
CA ASN A 316 3.36 -16.81 -6.88
C ASN A 316 3.81 -15.54 -6.15
N LEU A 317 2.86 -14.64 -5.86
CA LEU A 317 3.15 -13.35 -5.21
C LEU A 317 3.80 -13.54 -3.83
N LYS A 318 3.32 -14.51 -3.04
CA LYS A 318 3.87 -14.80 -1.71
C LYS A 318 5.36 -15.12 -1.76
N ARG A 319 5.77 -16.04 -2.64
CA ARG A 319 7.19 -16.40 -2.80
C ARG A 319 8.04 -15.20 -3.20
N PHE A 320 7.54 -14.40 -4.14
CA PHE A 320 8.23 -13.20 -4.62
C PHE A 320 8.43 -12.18 -3.48
N LEU A 321 7.35 -11.75 -2.83
CA LEU A 321 7.42 -10.76 -1.76
C LEU A 321 8.23 -11.27 -0.56
N SER A 322 8.09 -12.55 -0.19
CA SER A 322 8.88 -13.12 0.91
C SER A 322 10.39 -13.09 0.62
N GLY A 323 10.79 -13.40 -0.62
CA GLY A 323 12.20 -13.33 -1.03
C GLY A 323 12.72 -11.90 -1.09
N GLN A 324 11.90 -10.96 -1.56
CA GLN A 324 12.27 -9.53 -1.57
C GLN A 324 12.35 -8.94 -0.16
N LEU A 325 11.46 -9.36 0.75
CA LEU A 325 11.47 -8.91 2.14
C LEU A 325 12.76 -9.37 2.85
N ASP A 326 13.16 -10.62 2.65
CA ASP A 326 14.41 -11.15 3.18
C ASP A 326 15.64 -10.38 2.65
N TYR A 327 15.67 -10.09 1.34
CA TYR A 327 16.72 -9.26 0.75
C TYR A 327 16.72 -7.85 1.32
N PHE A 328 15.55 -7.20 1.40
CA PHE A 328 15.40 -5.85 1.91
C PHE A 328 15.89 -5.72 3.36
N ILE A 329 15.57 -6.69 4.21
CA ILE A 329 16.04 -6.70 5.60
C ILE A 329 17.57 -6.78 5.64
N LYS A 330 18.19 -7.63 4.81
CA LYS A 330 19.65 -7.80 4.78
C LYS A 330 20.38 -6.61 4.15
N ALA A 331 19.79 -6.00 3.13
CA ALA A 331 20.44 -4.95 2.34
C ALA A 331 20.21 -3.54 2.87
N GLU A 332 19.09 -3.28 3.55
CA GLU A 332 18.69 -1.92 3.96
C GLU A 332 18.38 -1.78 5.46
N VAL A 333 17.93 -2.84 6.14
CA VAL A 333 17.61 -2.77 7.57
C VAL A 333 18.80 -3.19 8.45
N LEU A 334 19.60 -4.15 7.98
CA LEU A 334 20.79 -4.69 8.63
C LEU A 334 22.03 -4.56 7.73
N ASP A 335 22.23 -3.38 7.13
CA ASP A 335 23.41 -3.14 6.29
C ASP A 335 24.70 -3.04 7.14
N ILE A 336 25.85 -3.03 6.46
CA ILE A 336 27.15 -3.01 7.13
C ILE A 336 27.38 -1.73 7.96
N GLU A 337 26.82 -0.60 7.51
CA GLU A 337 26.84 0.67 8.25
C GLU A 337 26.13 0.49 9.59
N THR A 338 24.94 -0.11 9.55
CA THR A 338 24.12 -0.43 10.73
C THR A 338 24.82 -1.41 11.68
N LEU A 339 25.48 -2.44 11.14
CA LEU A 339 26.21 -3.43 11.95
C LEU A 339 27.51 -2.88 12.55
N SER A 340 28.10 -1.84 11.95
CA SER A 340 29.32 -1.20 12.45
C SER A 340 29.04 -0.36 13.72
N GLU A 341 27.80 0.03 13.96
CA GLU A 341 27.37 0.69 15.19
C GLU A 341 27.06 -0.34 16.30
N GLU A 342 28.10 -1.04 16.78
CA GLU A 342 27.96 -2.14 17.75
C GLU A 342 27.14 -1.78 19.00
N LYS A 343 27.20 -0.52 19.44
CA LYS A 343 26.43 0.01 20.57
C LYS A 343 24.91 -0.13 20.39
N TYR A 344 24.41 -0.15 19.16
CA TYR A 344 22.98 -0.20 18.85
C TYR A 344 22.54 -1.53 18.22
N LEU A 345 23.38 -2.55 18.25
CA LEU A 345 23.14 -3.83 17.58
C LEU A 345 21.81 -4.48 17.99
N ASP A 346 21.49 -4.49 19.29
CA ASP A 346 20.22 -5.03 19.79
C ASP A 346 18.99 -4.28 19.28
N LYS A 347 19.10 -2.93 19.16
CA LYS A 347 18.05 -2.08 18.56
C LYS A 347 17.83 -2.46 17.10
N HIS A 348 18.92 -2.60 16.32
CA HIS A 348 18.85 -2.93 14.90
C HIS A 348 18.32 -4.35 14.65
N ILE A 349 18.76 -5.33 15.45
CA ILE A 349 18.24 -6.70 15.41
C ILE A 349 16.75 -6.72 15.75
N THR A 350 16.32 -5.95 16.75
CA THR A 350 14.90 -5.85 17.13
C THR A 350 14.07 -5.26 15.98
N ARG A 351 14.50 -4.12 15.42
CA ARG A 351 13.88 -3.50 14.24
C ARG A 351 13.73 -4.50 13.09
N ALA A 352 14.79 -5.22 12.74
CA ALA A 352 14.79 -6.19 11.64
C ALA A 352 13.82 -7.37 11.88
N LYS A 353 13.78 -7.91 13.10
CA LYS A 353 12.83 -8.99 13.45
C LYS A 353 11.38 -8.50 13.38
N THR A 354 11.11 -7.30 13.89
CA THR A 354 9.78 -6.70 13.84
C THR A 354 9.33 -6.43 12.39
N VAL A 355 10.21 -5.89 11.53
CA VAL A 355 9.92 -5.73 10.09
C VAL A 355 9.62 -7.07 9.44
N LYS A 356 10.39 -8.13 9.76
CA LYS A 356 10.14 -9.48 9.24
C LYS A 356 8.77 -10.00 9.65
N GLU A 357 8.45 -9.97 10.94
CA GLU A 357 7.21 -10.53 11.49
C GLU A 357 5.97 -9.84 10.91
N ILE A 358 5.97 -8.51 10.83
CA ILE A 358 4.85 -7.75 10.27
C ILE A 358 4.77 -7.94 8.75
N GLY A 359 5.91 -7.88 8.06
CA GLY A 359 5.96 -8.08 6.62
C GLY A 359 5.41 -9.45 6.22
N GLU A 360 5.81 -10.52 6.93
CA GLU A 360 5.29 -11.88 6.74
C GLU A 360 3.82 -12.02 7.11
N ALA A 361 3.30 -11.26 8.08
CA ALA A 361 1.88 -11.27 8.42
C ALA A 361 1.00 -10.64 7.33
N ILE A 362 1.54 -9.68 6.57
CA ILE A 362 0.83 -9.00 5.47
C ILE A 362 0.87 -9.83 4.18
N ILE A 363 1.97 -10.54 3.92
CA ILE A 363 2.22 -11.37 2.71
C ILE A 363 1.51 -12.74 2.80
#